data_AF-A0AAA9T284-F1
#
_entry.id   AF-A0AAA9T284-F1
#
_cell.length_a   1.000
_cell.length_b   1.000
_cell.length_c   1.000
_cell.angle_alpha   90.00
_cell.angle_beta   90.00
_cell.angle_gamma   90.00
#
_symmetry.space_group_name_H-M   'P 1'
#
loop_
_entity.id
_entity.type
_entity.pdbx_description
1 polymer ?
#
loop_
_entity_poly.entity_id
_entity_poly.type
_entity_poly.pdbx_seq_one_letter_code
_entity_poly.pdbx_strand_id
1 'polypeptide(L)'
;MPRVVPDQRSKFENEEFFRKLSRECEIKYTGFRDRPHEERQARFQNACRDGRSEIAFVATGTNLSLQFFPASWQGEQRQTPSREYVDFEREAGKVYLKAPMILNGVCVIWKGWIDLQRLDGMGCLEFDEERAQLLQDCLLPTAQQGLDQIWLLLAICLACRLLWRLGLPSYLKHASTVVGGFFSLYHFFELHMVWVMLLSLLCYLVLFLCRRSSHRGVFVSITILTYLLMGEMYMVDTVAWHRMRGAQMIVAMKAVSLGFDLDRGEVSMVPSPMEFMGYLCFVGTVIFGPWISFHRYLEAVQGRPLSCRWLQKVAQSLLLALLCLVLSTCVGPYLFPYFIPLDGDHLLRKWLRAYESAVSFRFSNYFVGFLSEATATLAGTGFTEEKDHLEWDLTVSKPLNVELPRSMVEVVTSWNLPMSCWLNNYVFKNALHLGTFSAVLVTYTASALLHGFSFHLAAVLLSLAFITYVEHILRKRLARILSACILSRRCPSDCSHQYRLGLGVRALNLLFGALAIFHLAYLGSLFDVDVDDTTEEQGYGMAYTVHKWSELSWASHWVTFGCWIFYCLIG
;
A
#
# COMPACT_ATOMS: atom_id res chain seq x y z
N MET A 1 10.53 -21.84 -6.92
CA MET A 1 11.36 -20.75 -7.49
C MET A 1 12.56 -21.38 -8.17
N PRO A 2 12.86 -21.06 -9.44
CA PRO A 2 14.13 -21.45 -10.05
C PRO A 2 15.29 -20.86 -9.24
N ARG A 3 16.30 -21.68 -8.93
CA ARG A 3 17.46 -21.28 -8.12
C ARG A 3 18.38 -20.38 -8.96
N VAL A 4 18.49 -19.11 -8.60
CA VAL A 4 19.49 -18.17 -9.15
C VAL A 4 20.74 -18.11 -8.25
N VAL A 5 21.91 -17.83 -8.83
CA VAL A 5 23.21 -17.82 -8.12
C VAL A 5 23.57 -16.44 -7.55
N PRO A 6 24.01 -16.26 -6.29
CA PRO A 6 24.08 -14.96 -5.60
C PRO A 6 24.73 -13.78 -6.33
N ASP A 7 25.72 -14.02 -7.18
CA ASP A 7 26.38 -13.00 -8.00
C ASP A 7 26.19 -13.35 -9.49
N GLN A 8 24.98 -13.08 -9.99
CA GLN A 8 24.59 -13.41 -11.36
C GLN A 8 25.45 -12.68 -12.40
N ARG A 9 25.78 -11.41 -12.15
CA ARG A 9 26.58 -10.57 -13.06
C ARG A 9 28.00 -11.09 -13.19
N SER A 10 28.68 -11.35 -12.07
CA SER A 10 30.03 -11.93 -12.10
C SER A 10 30.06 -13.28 -12.79
N LYS A 11 29.05 -14.14 -12.54
CA LYS A 11 28.95 -15.43 -13.24
C LYS A 11 28.77 -15.25 -14.75
N PHE A 12 27.92 -14.33 -15.20
CA PHE A 12 27.72 -14.03 -16.61
C PHE A 12 28.99 -13.47 -17.28
N GLU A 13 29.69 -12.56 -16.61
CA GLU A 13 30.87 -11.89 -17.16
C GLU A 13 32.15 -12.76 -17.12
N ASN A 14 32.28 -13.66 -16.15
CA ASN A 14 33.52 -14.42 -15.91
C ASN A 14 33.47 -15.88 -16.40
N GLU A 15 32.31 -16.53 -16.44
CA GLU A 15 32.22 -17.94 -16.85
C GLU A 15 32.41 -18.06 -18.37
N GLU A 16 33.32 -18.94 -18.79
CA GLU A 16 33.72 -19.08 -20.20
C GLU A 16 32.52 -19.39 -21.12
N PHE A 17 31.56 -20.16 -20.61
CA PHE A 17 30.32 -20.49 -21.31
C PHE A 17 29.53 -19.22 -21.68
N PHE A 18 29.26 -18.33 -20.73
CA PHE A 18 28.51 -17.09 -20.99
C PHE A 18 29.30 -16.10 -21.83
N ARG A 19 30.61 -15.95 -21.57
CA ARG A 19 31.49 -15.07 -22.37
C ARG A 19 31.55 -15.42 -23.85
N LYS A 20 31.49 -16.72 -24.17
CA LYS A 20 31.45 -17.20 -25.56
C LYS A 20 30.11 -16.87 -26.22
N LEU A 21 29.02 -17.03 -25.49
CA LEU A 21 27.67 -16.84 -26.01
C LEU A 21 27.17 -15.38 -25.93
N SER A 22 27.84 -14.50 -25.19
CA SER A 22 27.46 -13.09 -25.05
C SER A 22 27.84 -12.23 -26.25
N ARG A 23 28.77 -12.73 -27.08
CA ARG A 23 29.12 -12.12 -28.36
C ARG A 23 28.22 -12.66 -29.45
N GLU A 24 28.02 -11.87 -30.51
CA GLU A 24 27.32 -12.36 -31.69
C GLU A 24 27.99 -13.64 -32.23
N CYS A 25 27.22 -14.72 -32.24
CA CYS A 25 27.63 -16.04 -32.68
C CYS A 25 26.69 -16.54 -33.78
N GLU A 26 27.23 -17.37 -34.66
CA GLU A 26 26.41 -18.08 -35.64
C GLU A 26 25.42 -19.01 -34.94
N ILE A 27 24.16 -18.93 -35.36
CA ILE A 27 23.05 -19.75 -34.87
C ILE A 27 22.35 -20.44 -36.04
N LYS A 28 21.75 -21.60 -35.76
CA LYS A 28 20.96 -22.36 -36.74
C LYS A 28 19.69 -22.91 -36.12
N TYR A 29 18.61 -22.91 -36.90
CA TYR A 29 17.39 -23.60 -36.53
C TYR A 29 17.62 -25.11 -36.57
N THR A 30 17.32 -25.79 -35.47
CA THR A 30 17.61 -27.23 -35.31
C THR A 30 16.39 -28.13 -35.40
N GLY A 31 15.18 -27.57 -35.49
CA GLY A 31 13.96 -28.36 -35.61
C GLY A 31 13.86 -29.10 -36.95
N PHE A 32 13.23 -30.29 -36.89
CA PHE A 32 12.82 -31.11 -38.05
C PHE A 32 13.93 -31.32 -39.10
N ARG A 33 15.15 -31.66 -38.68
CA ARG A 33 16.32 -31.80 -39.60
C ARG A 33 16.15 -32.90 -40.66
N ASP A 34 15.27 -33.87 -40.41
CA ASP A 34 14.90 -34.98 -41.29
C ASP A 34 13.97 -34.57 -42.44
N ARG A 35 13.43 -33.34 -42.42
CA ARG A 35 12.42 -32.87 -43.37
C ARG A 35 12.99 -32.03 -44.51
N PRO A 36 12.30 -31.98 -45.67
CA PRO A 36 12.66 -31.09 -46.77
C PRO A 36 12.79 -29.63 -46.33
N HIS A 37 13.71 -28.91 -46.96
CA HIS A 37 14.05 -27.54 -46.56
C HIS A 37 12.85 -26.58 -46.55
N GLU A 38 12.00 -26.65 -47.57
CA GLU A 38 10.77 -25.85 -47.66
C GLU A 38 9.79 -26.14 -46.50
N GLU A 39 9.66 -27.41 -46.09
CA GLU A 39 8.82 -27.79 -44.95
C GLU A 39 9.39 -27.21 -43.65
N ARG A 40 10.71 -27.23 -43.49
CA ARG A 40 11.40 -26.65 -42.33
C ARG A 40 11.20 -25.14 -42.24
N GLN A 41 11.25 -24.44 -43.37
CA GLN A 41 10.99 -23.00 -43.42
C GLN A 41 9.57 -22.67 -42.94
N ALA A 42 8.56 -23.36 -43.46
CA ALA A 42 7.17 -23.16 -43.06
C ALA A 42 6.95 -23.47 -41.58
N ARG A 43 7.53 -24.57 -41.07
CA ARG A 43 7.44 -24.96 -39.66
C ARG A 43 8.13 -23.96 -38.73
N PHE A 44 9.31 -23.47 -39.10
CA PHE A 44 10.02 -22.46 -38.33
C PHE A 44 9.20 -21.18 -38.21
N GLN A 45 8.69 -20.65 -39.34
CA GLN A 45 7.87 -19.44 -39.33
C GLN A 45 6.60 -19.59 -38.49
N ASN A 46 5.93 -20.74 -38.59
CA ASN A 46 4.74 -21.02 -37.78
C ASN A 46 5.10 -21.16 -36.29
N ALA A 47 6.21 -21.84 -35.95
CA ALA A 47 6.65 -21.95 -34.57
C ALA A 47 7.00 -20.59 -33.96
N CYS A 48 7.66 -19.70 -34.72
CA CYS A 48 7.91 -18.33 -34.30
C CYS A 48 6.61 -17.54 -34.09
N ARG A 49 5.60 -17.71 -34.94
CA ARG A 49 4.26 -17.13 -34.75
C ARG A 49 3.53 -17.72 -33.54
N ASP A 50 3.81 -18.97 -33.20
CA ASP A 50 3.35 -19.62 -31.96
C ASP A 50 4.22 -19.23 -30.73
N GLY A 51 5.25 -18.39 -30.91
CA GLY A 51 6.11 -17.90 -29.85
C GLY A 51 7.12 -18.91 -29.31
N ARG A 52 7.54 -19.91 -30.09
CA ARG A 52 8.54 -20.90 -29.66
C ARG A 52 9.45 -21.36 -30.80
N SER A 53 10.69 -21.69 -30.52
CA SER A 53 11.57 -22.34 -31.50
C SER A 53 12.76 -23.04 -30.85
N GLU A 54 13.40 -23.93 -31.59
CA GLU A 54 14.63 -24.61 -31.18
C GLU A 54 15.80 -24.10 -32.03
N ILE A 55 16.73 -23.41 -31.36
CA ILE A 55 17.85 -22.74 -32.01
C ILE A 55 19.13 -23.13 -31.28
N ALA A 56 20.17 -23.46 -32.05
CA ALA A 56 21.47 -23.81 -31.51
C ALA A 56 22.54 -22.80 -31.90
N PHE A 57 23.43 -22.51 -30.95
CA PHE A 57 24.70 -21.85 -31.21
C PHE A 57 25.66 -22.81 -31.89
N VAL A 58 26.12 -22.47 -33.10
CA VAL A 58 26.95 -23.36 -33.93
C VAL A 58 28.32 -23.59 -33.31
N ALA A 59 28.94 -22.52 -32.79
CA ALA A 59 30.30 -22.56 -32.25
C ALA A 59 30.43 -23.46 -31.01
N THR A 60 29.39 -23.53 -30.18
CA THR A 60 29.40 -24.31 -28.94
C THR A 60 28.57 -25.59 -29.03
N GLY A 61 27.75 -25.75 -30.07
CA GLY A 61 26.78 -26.83 -30.17
C GLY A 61 25.63 -26.75 -29.15
N THR A 62 25.48 -25.62 -28.44
CA THR A 62 24.46 -25.45 -27.41
C THR A 62 23.09 -25.29 -28.05
N ASN A 63 22.20 -26.29 -27.87
CA ASN A 63 20.82 -26.20 -28.34
C ASN A 63 19.92 -25.63 -27.26
N LEU A 64 19.10 -24.63 -27.61
CA LEU A 64 18.18 -23.96 -26.72
C LEU A 64 16.75 -24.06 -27.25
N SER A 65 15.84 -24.50 -26.39
CA SER A 65 14.40 -24.37 -26.63
C SER A 65 13.95 -23.00 -26.12
N LEU A 66 13.62 -22.11 -27.03
CA LEU A 66 13.26 -20.72 -26.76
C LEU A 66 11.76 -20.53 -26.72
N GLN A 67 11.32 -19.63 -25.83
CA GLN A 67 9.97 -19.11 -25.78
C GLN A 67 10.05 -17.59 -25.95
N PHE A 68 9.41 -17.07 -26.99
CA PHE A 68 9.45 -15.66 -27.39
C PHE A 68 8.31 -14.88 -26.72
N PHE A 69 8.27 -15.00 -25.40
CA PHE A 69 7.28 -14.33 -24.57
C PHE A 69 7.99 -13.61 -23.43
N PRO A 70 7.37 -12.57 -22.87
CA PRO A 70 7.79 -12.04 -21.58
C PRO A 70 7.88 -13.16 -20.54
N ALA A 71 8.83 -13.06 -19.63
CA ALA A 71 9.13 -14.12 -18.65
C ALA A 71 7.92 -14.48 -17.76
N SER A 72 6.98 -13.55 -17.60
CA SER A 72 5.73 -13.72 -16.88
C SER A 72 4.74 -14.70 -17.54
N TRP A 73 4.89 -14.97 -18.83
CA TRP A 73 3.93 -15.76 -19.62
C TRP A 73 4.40 -17.19 -19.91
N GLN A 74 5.50 -17.64 -19.28
CA GLN A 74 6.02 -19.00 -19.45
C GLN A 74 5.02 -20.04 -18.89
N GLY A 75 4.16 -20.61 -19.75
CA GLY A 75 3.23 -21.68 -19.40
C GLY A 75 1.81 -21.55 -19.97
N GLU A 76 1.41 -20.39 -20.50
CA GLU A 76 0.07 -20.20 -21.08
C GLU A 76 0.05 -20.55 -22.59
N GLN A 77 -0.81 -21.49 -23.00
CA GLN A 77 -0.78 -22.11 -24.33
C GLN A 77 -1.54 -21.34 -25.44
N ARG A 78 -2.02 -20.11 -25.23
CA ARG A 78 -3.03 -19.49 -26.13
C ARG A 78 -2.82 -18.03 -26.51
N GLN A 79 -1.58 -17.52 -26.52
CA GLN A 79 -1.31 -16.13 -26.90
C GLN A 79 -0.28 -16.04 -28.03
N THR A 80 -0.45 -15.03 -28.89
CA THR A 80 0.49 -14.68 -29.96
C THR A 80 1.58 -13.76 -29.42
N PRO A 81 2.86 -13.98 -29.76
CA PRO A 81 3.96 -13.15 -29.29
C PRO A 81 3.86 -11.72 -29.85
N SER A 82 4.24 -10.72 -29.05
CA SER A 82 4.26 -9.33 -29.51
C SER A 82 5.45 -9.06 -30.42
N ARG A 83 5.38 -7.95 -31.16
CA ARG A 83 6.43 -7.52 -32.10
C ARG A 83 7.79 -7.29 -31.41
N GLU A 84 7.78 -6.98 -30.11
CA GLU A 84 9.03 -6.83 -29.34
C GLU A 84 9.83 -8.15 -29.27
N TYR A 85 9.13 -9.28 -29.18
CA TYR A 85 9.73 -10.61 -29.03
C TYR A 85 9.90 -11.34 -30.36
N VAL A 86 9.03 -11.09 -31.34
CA VAL A 86 9.08 -11.66 -32.69
C VAL A 86 8.77 -10.58 -33.73
N ASP A 87 9.81 -10.08 -34.43
CA ASP A 87 9.67 -9.04 -35.45
C ASP A 87 10.05 -9.58 -36.85
N PHE A 88 9.05 -9.74 -37.72
CA PHE A 88 9.22 -10.11 -39.14
C PHE A 88 9.34 -8.90 -40.08
N GLU A 89 9.10 -7.69 -39.57
CA GLU A 89 9.01 -6.46 -40.37
C GLU A 89 10.28 -5.61 -40.29
N ARG A 90 11.15 -5.85 -39.30
CA ARG A 90 12.38 -5.07 -39.11
C ARG A 90 13.33 -5.12 -40.31
N GLU A 91 13.47 -6.29 -40.95
CA GLU A 91 14.29 -6.46 -42.14
C GLU A 91 13.70 -7.55 -43.05
N ALA A 92 13.58 -7.26 -44.34
CA ALA A 92 12.98 -8.20 -45.29
C ALA A 92 13.78 -9.51 -45.37
N GLY A 93 13.09 -10.64 -45.26
CA GLY A 93 13.70 -11.97 -45.35
C GLY A 93 14.32 -12.49 -44.06
N LYS A 94 14.27 -11.73 -42.96
CA LYS A 94 14.75 -12.15 -41.64
C LYS A 94 13.65 -12.02 -40.58
N VAL A 95 13.81 -12.75 -39.48
CA VAL A 95 13.02 -12.55 -38.26
C VAL A 95 13.96 -12.23 -37.10
N TYR A 96 13.66 -11.17 -36.37
CA TYR A 96 14.35 -10.82 -35.13
C TYR A 96 13.57 -11.37 -33.94
N LEU A 97 14.29 -12.01 -33.03
CA LEU A 97 13.73 -12.81 -31.96
C LEU A 97 14.40 -12.43 -30.63
N LYS A 98 13.60 -12.35 -29.56
CA LYS A 98 14.04 -12.09 -28.18
C LYS A 98 13.37 -13.10 -27.25
N ALA A 99 14.12 -13.71 -26.34
CA ALA A 99 13.62 -14.73 -25.40
C ALA A 99 14.29 -14.62 -24.02
N PRO A 100 13.59 -14.16 -22.97
CA PRO A 100 14.11 -14.13 -21.62
C PRO A 100 14.07 -15.52 -20.96
N MET A 101 15.13 -15.89 -20.24
CA MET A 101 15.23 -17.20 -19.57
C MET A 101 16.19 -17.19 -18.37
N ILE A 102 16.18 -18.27 -17.59
CA ILE A 102 17.20 -18.53 -16.57
C ILE A 102 18.06 -19.68 -17.08
N LEU A 103 19.33 -19.39 -17.35
CA LEU A 103 20.30 -20.37 -17.81
C LEU A 103 21.34 -20.57 -16.71
N ASN A 104 21.53 -21.80 -16.24
CA ASN A 104 22.49 -22.14 -15.19
C ASN A 104 22.43 -21.24 -13.93
N GLY A 105 21.24 -20.75 -13.58
CA GLY A 105 21.01 -19.87 -12.43
C GLY A 105 21.31 -18.39 -12.67
N VAL A 106 21.44 -17.95 -13.93
CA VAL A 106 21.63 -16.55 -14.33
C VAL A 106 20.44 -16.12 -15.20
N CYS A 107 19.85 -14.96 -14.88
CA CYS A 107 18.84 -14.32 -15.72
C CYS A 107 19.49 -13.74 -16.98
N VAL A 108 19.07 -14.24 -18.14
CA VAL A 108 19.62 -13.84 -19.44
C VAL A 108 18.50 -13.61 -20.44
N ILE A 109 18.76 -12.74 -21.42
CA ILE A 109 17.91 -12.55 -22.59
C ILE A 109 18.67 -13.08 -23.80
N TRP A 110 18.11 -14.09 -24.45
CA TRP A 110 18.58 -14.50 -25.77
C TRP A 110 18.05 -13.51 -26.82
N LYS A 111 18.92 -13.00 -27.68
CA LYS A 111 18.55 -12.16 -28.82
C LYS A 111 19.23 -12.68 -30.08
N GLY A 112 18.54 -12.60 -31.20
CA GLY A 112 19.13 -12.95 -32.48
C GLY A 112 18.20 -12.71 -33.65
N TRP A 113 18.72 -12.90 -34.85
CA TRP A 113 17.94 -12.91 -36.07
C TRP A 113 18.24 -14.16 -36.89
N ILE A 114 17.23 -14.64 -37.62
CA ILE A 114 17.36 -15.80 -38.51
C ILE A 114 16.85 -15.43 -39.90
N ASP A 115 17.63 -15.79 -40.91
CA ASP A 115 17.24 -15.72 -42.32
C ASP A 115 16.15 -16.77 -42.60
N LEU A 116 15.01 -16.31 -43.12
CA LEU A 116 13.84 -17.15 -43.35
C LEU A 116 14.03 -18.18 -44.46
N GLN A 117 14.99 -17.96 -45.36
CA GLN A 117 15.32 -18.89 -46.43
C GLN A 117 16.39 -19.88 -45.99
N ARG A 118 17.48 -19.42 -45.37
CA ARG A 118 18.62 -20.28 -45.02
C ARG A 118 18.46 -20.98 -43.68
N LEU A 119 17.59 -20.48 -42.80
CA LEU A 119 17.37 -20.98 -41.43
C LEU A 119 18.62 -20.94 -40.55
N ASP A 120 19.52 -20.01 -40.85
CA ASP A 120 20.70 -19.65 -40.08
C ASP A 120 20.74 -18.12 -39.85
N GLY A 121 21.61 -17.68 -38.94
CA GLY A 121 21.73 -16.26 -38.63
C GLY A 121 22.71 -16.00 -37.49
N MET A 122 22.52 -14.89 -36.78
CA MET A 122 23.36 -14.48 -35.66
C MET A 122 22.52 -14.30 -34.39
N GLY A 123 23.07 -14.71 -33.25
CA GLY A 123 22.46 -14.48 -31.96
C GLY A 123 23.49 -14.37 -30.84
N CYS A 124 23.04 -13.92 -29.69
CA CYS A 124 23.84 -13.77 -28.48
C CYS A 124 22.95 -13.90 -27.23
N LEU A 125 23.60 -14.01 -26.08
CA LEU A 125 23.00 -13.85 -24.76
C LEU A 125 23.35 -12.48 -24.21
N GLU A 126 22.38 -11.78 -23.65
CA GLU A 126 22.58 -10.57 -22.87
C GLU A 126 22.22 -10.84 -21.41
N PHE A 127 22.89 -10.17 -20.49
CA PHE A 127 22.55 -10.22 -19.07
C PHE A 127 21.25 -9.45 -18.84
N ASP A 128 20.29 -10.08 -18.16
CA ASP A 128 19.02 -9.46 -17.81
C ASP A 128 19.17 -8.75 -16.45
N GLU A 129 19.80 -7.57 -16.47
CA GLU A 129 20.18 -6.83 -15.25
C GLU A 129 18.94 -6.48 -14.41
N GLU A 130 17.85 -6.04 -15.04
CA GLU A 130 16.60 -5.69 -14.37
C GLU A 130 15.96 -6.91 -13.67
N ARG A 131 15.90 -8.06 -14.35
CA ARG A 131 15.34 -9.29 -13.76
C ARG A 131 16.26 -9.89 -12.69
N ALA A 132 17.57 -9.80 -12.88
CA ALA A 132 18.54 -10.26 -11.91
C ALA A 132 18.45 -9.43 -10.61
N GLN A 133 18.35 -8.10 -10.74
CA GLN A 133 18.15 -7.17 -9.63
C GLN A 133 16.83 -7.43 -8.89
N LEU A 134 15.74 -7.66 -9.62
CA LEU A 134 14.45 -7.97 -9.03
C LEU A 134 14.47 -9.24 -8.15
N LEU A 135 15.14 -10.30 -8.61
CA LEU A 135 15.18 -11.61 -7.95
C LEU A 135 16.22 -11.74 -6.82
N GLN A 136 17.32 -10.98 -6.88
CA GLN A 136 18.39 -11.03 -5.87
C GLN A 136 18.57 -9.76 -5.06
N ASP A 137 18.48 -8.59 -5.72
CA ASP A 137 18.88 -7.32 -5.13
C ASP A 137 17.70 -6.56 -4.50
N CYS A 138 16.45 -6.94 -4.79
CA CYS A 138 15.28 -6.30 -4.17
C CYS A 138 14.72 -7.10 -2.98
N LEU A 139 14.29 -8.36 -3.19
CA LEU A 139 13.49 -9.08 -2.19
C LEU A 139 14.17 -9.24 -0.82
N LEU A 140 15.38 -9.82 -0.80
CA LEU A 140 16.08 -10.11 0.45
C LEU A 140 16.63 -8.84 1.10
N PRO A 141 17.29 -7.91 0.37
CA PRO A 141 17.75 -6.65 0.94
C PRO A 141 16.61 -5.79 1.48
N THR A 142 15.48 -5.64 0.77
CA THR A 142 14.33 -4.87 1.26
C THR A 142 13.74 -5.49 2.53
N ALA A 143 13.61 -6.82 2.61
CA ALA A 143 13.12 -7.48 3.82
C ALA A 143 14.11 -7.34 4.99
N GLN A 144 15.41 -7.46 4.74
CA GLN A 144 16.46 -7.28 5.75
C GLN A 144 16.50 -5.84 6.26
N GLN A 145 16.53 -4.84 5.36
CA GLN A 145 16.48 -3.42 5.71
C GLN A 145 15.22 -3.09 6.51
N GLY A 146 14.06 -3.61 6.10
CA GLY A 146 12.82 -3.42 6.84
C GLY A 146 12.89 -3.95 8.27
N LEU A 147 13.50 -5.13 8.47
CA LEU A 147 13.73 -5.71 9.81
C LEU A 147 14.77 -4.92 10.61
N ASP A 148 15.87 -4.53 9.99
CA ASP A 148 16.97 -3.78 10.61
C ASP A 148 16.51 -2.41 11.13
N GLN A 149 15.51 -1.80 10.49
CA GLN A 149 14.91 -0.54 10.95
C GLN A 149 13.95 -0.72 12.14
N ILE A 150 13.30 -1.88 12.30
CA ILE A 150 12.20 -2.04 13.28
C ILE A 150 12.55 -2.96 14.46
N TRP A 151 13.61 -3.77 14.39
CA TRP A 151 13.89 -4.80 15.41
C TRP A 151 14.02 -4.21 16.80
N LEU A 152 14.63 -3.02 16.93
CA LEU A 152 14.82 -2.37 18.23
C LEU A 152 13.47 -1.99 18.85
N LEU A 153 12.54 -1.46 18.04
CA LEU A 153 11.18 -1.15 18.49
C LEU A 153 10.45 -2.40 18.98
N LEU A 154 10.56 -3.51 18.23
CA LEU A 154 9.97 -4.80 18.62
C LEU A 154 10.58 -5.30 19.94
N ALA A 155 11.90 -5.20 20.10
CA ALA A 155 12.59 -5.59 21.31
C ALA A 155 12.13 -4.79 22.54
N ILE A 156 11.97 -3.47 22.41
CA ILE A 156 11.47 -2.63 23.51
C ILE A 156 10.02 -2.96 23.83
N CYS A 157 9.16 -3.16 22.82
CA CYS A 157 7.76 -3.55 23.05
C CYS A 157 7.67 -4.86 23.83
N LEU A 158 8.48 -5.86 23.45
CA LEU A 158 8.56 -7.14 24.15
C LEU A 158 9.11 -6.98 25.57
N ALA A 159 10.20 -6.21 25.74
CA ALA A 159 10.80 -5.97 27.04
C ALA A 159 9.82 -5.30 28.01
N CYS A 160 9.12 -4.24 27.57
CA CYS A 160 8.06 -3.58 28.34
C CYS A 160 6.94 -4.57 28.71
N ARG A 161 6.52 -5.42 27.76
CA ARG A 161 5.48 -6.42 28.02
C ARG A 161 5.90 -7.45 29.06
N LEU A 162 7.15 -7.93 29.00
CA LEU A 162 7.71 -8.87 29.98
C LEU A 162 7.84 -8.22 31.36
N LEU A 163 8.25 -6.94 31.44
CA LEU A 163 8.31 -6.21 32.71
C LEU A 163 6.94 -6.12 33.41
N TRP A 164 5.85 -5.90 32.67
CA TRP A 164 4.51 -5.82 33.28
C TRP A 164 4.00 -7.15 33.85
N ARG A 165 4.62 -8.28 33.47
CA ARG A 165 4.33 -9.61 34.03
C ARG A 165 4.93 -9.82 35.41
N LEU A 166 5.91 -9.03 35.82
CA LEU A 166 6.61 -9.18 37.11
C LEU A 166 5.80 -8.66 38.32
N GLY A 167 4.50 -8.39 38.17
CA GLY A 167 3.64 -7.95 39.27
C GLY A 167 3.97 -6.55 39.81
N LEU A 168 4.63 -5.70 39.00
CA LEU A 168 5.05 -4.36 39.41
C LEU A 168 3.85 -3.44 39.78
N PRO A 169 4.04 -2.49 40.71
CA PRO A 169 3.07 -1.43 40.97
C PRO A 169 2.70 -0.64 39.70
N SER A 170 1.45 -0.16 39.60
CA SER A 170 0.93 0.53 38.40
C SER A 170 1.82 1.70 37.96
N TYR A 171 2.32 2.49 38.92
CA TYR A 171 3.21 3.62 38.64
C TYR A 171 4.48 3.19 37.89
N LEU A 172 5.12 2.10 38.29
CA LEU A 172 6.33 1.58 37.61
C LEU A 172 6.02 1.07 36.21
N LYS A 173 4.82 0.52 36.00
CA LYS A 173 4.40 0.10 34.67
C LYS A 173 4.20 1.29 33.74
N HIS A 174 3.55 2.37 34.20
CA HIS A 174 3.47 3.62 33.44
C HIS A 174 4.86 4.26 33.24
N ALA A 175 5.78 4.14 34.20
CA ALA A 175 7.16 4.63 34.05
C ALA A 175 7.90 3.88 32.96
N SER A 176 7.77 2.56 32.91
CA SER A 176 8.39 1.77 31.86
C SER A 176 7.84 2.10 30.47
N THR A 177 6.54 2.41 30.31
CA THR A 177 5.99 2.83 29.02
C THR A 177 6.52 4.21 28.61
N VAL A 178 6.60 5.17 29.54
CA VAL A 178 7.18 6.49 29.26
C VAL A 178 8.64 6.38 28.85
N VAL A 179 9.45 5.64 29.58
CA VAL A 179 10.88 5.46 29.26
C VAL A 179 11.05 4.74 27.92
N GLY A 180 10.31 3.65 27.70
CA GLY A 180 10.35 2.92 26.43
C GLY A 180 9.87 3.76 25.25
N GLY A 181 8.80 4.52 25.41
CA GLY A 181 8.28 5.43 24.38
C GLY A 181 9.22 6.58 24.06
N PHE A 182 9.82 7.20 25.09
CA PHE A 182 10.81 8.26 24.91
C PHE A 182 12.06 7.74 24.20
N PHE A 183 12.55 6.56 24.58
CA PHE A 183 13.67 5.93 23.90
C PHE A 183 13.34 5.60 22.44
N SER A 184 12.16 5.05 22.15
CA SER A 184 11.71 4.81 20.77
C SER A 184 11.61 6.11 19.97
N LEU A 185 11.05 7.17 20.54
CA LEU A 185 10.98 8.48 19.90
C LEU A 185 12.37 9.04 19.58
N TYR A 186 13.31 8.95 20.52
CA TYR A 186 14.70 9.36 20.30
C TYR A 186 15.37 8.53 19.22
N HIS A 187 15.15 7.22 19.18
CA HIS A 187 15.76 6.35 18.17
C HIS A 187 15.30 6.70 16.75
N PHE A 188 14.01 7.00 16.55
CA PHE A 188 13.47 7.30 15.22
C PHE A 188 13.60 8.76 14.79
N PHE A 189 13.57 9.70 15.74
CA PHE A 189 13.49 11.15 15.46
C PHE A 189 14.65 11.96 16.07
N GLU A 190 15.58 11.32 16.78
CA GLU A 190 16.71 11.97 17.44
C GLU A 190 16.25 13.15 18.31
N LEU A 191 16.85 14.34 18.15
CA LEU A 191 16.48 15.54 18.89
C LEU A 191 15.10 16.10 18.49
N HIS A 192 14.58 15.75 17.31
CA HIS A 192 13.26 16.24 16.86
C HIS A 192 12.11 15.69 17.71
N MET A 193 12.32 14.63 18.51
CA MET A 193 11.31 14.14 19.46
C MET A 193 10.81 15.21 20.45
N VAL A 194 11.61 16.26 20.69
CA VAL A 194 11.25 17.36 21.60
C VAL A 194 9.92 18.00 21.21
N TRP A 195 9.62 18.10 19.91
CA TRP A 195 8.35 18.66 19.43
C TRP A 195 7.16 17.77 19.79
N VAL A 196 7.29 16.44 19.63
CA VAL A 196 6.25 15.48 20.03
C VAL A 196 6.00 15.53 21.55
N MET A 197 7.07 15.65 22.34
CA MET A 197 6.98 15.78 23.80
C MET A 197 6.37 17.12 24.21
N LEU A 198 6.71 18.22 23.53
CA LEU A 198 6.16 19.54 23.80
C LEU A 198 4.66 19.60 23.50
N LEU A 199 4.20 18.98 22.41
CA LEU A 199 2.77 18.78 22.15
C LEU A 199 2.09 18.02 23.30
N SER A 200 2.71 16.93 23.77
CA SER A 200 2.17 16.12 24.87
C SER A 200 2.04 16.93 26.17
N LEU A 201 3.08 17.71 26.52
CA LEU A 201 3.09 18.61 27.68
C LEU A 201 2.02 19.70 27.56
N LEU A 202 1.89 20.31 26.39
CA LEU A 202 0.88 21.34 26.10
C LEU A 202 -0.54 20.78 26.25
N CYS A 203 -0.80 19.57 25.73
CA CYS A 203 -2.10 18.90 25.88
C CYS A 203 -2.45 18.66 27.35
N TYR A 204 -1.49 18.17 28.15
CA TYR A 204 -1.72 17.97 29.59
C TYR A 204 -1.99 19.28 30.32
N LEU A 205 -1.22 20.32 30.01
CA LEU A 205 -1.41 21.65 30.60
C LEU A 205 -2.81 22.17 30.34
N VAL A 206 -3.31 22.08 29.10
CA VAL A 206 -4.68 22.50 28.75
C VAL A 206 -5.72 21.67 29.50
N LEU A 207 -5.59 20.34 29.55
CA LEU A 207 -6.50 19.48 30.31
C LEU A 207 -6.52 19.84 31.80
N PHE A 208 -5.35 20.15 32.37
CA PHE A 208 -5.20 20.51 33.78
C PHE A 208 -5.80 21.89 34.10
N LEU A 209 -5.60 22.88 33.23
CA LEU A 209 -6.17 24.23 33.34
C LEU A 209 -7.70 24.19 33.15
N CYS A 210 -8.17 23.41 32.18
CA CYS A 210 -9.58 23.26 31.85
C CYS A 210 -10.28 22.14 32.64
N ARG A 211 -9.69 21.61 33.73
CA ARG A 211 -10.23 20.42 34.43
C ARG A 211 -11.68 20.56 34.92
N ARG A 212 -12.12 21.79 35.17
CA ARG A 212 -13.48 22.13 35.64
C ARG A 212 -14.45 22.50 34.50
N SER A 213 -13.95 22.60 33.27
CA SER A 213 -14.77 22.92 32.11
C SER A 213 -15.49 21.68 31.58
N SER A 214 -16.63 21.88 30.91
CA SER A 214 -17.38 20.83 30.20
C SER A 214 -17.00 20.71 28.71
N HIS A 215 -15.99 21.48 28.26
CA HIS A 215 -15.57 21.54 26.85
C HIS A 215 -14.07 21.25 26.69
N ARG A 216 -13.51 20.34 27.50
CA ARG A 216 -12.07 20.00 27.51
C ARG A 216 -11.60 19.49 26.15
N GLY A 217 -12.38 18.61 25.51
CA GLY A 217 -12.08 18.06 24.19
C GLY A 217 -11.94 19.13 23.11
N VAL A 218 -12.80 20.15 23.15
CA VAL A 218 -12.74 21.28 22.20
C VAL A 218 -11.49 22.13 22.41
N PHE A 219 -11.18 22.51 23.66
CA PHE A 219 -9.98 23.29 23.96
C PHE A 219 -8.68 22.57 23.57
N VAL A 220 -8.60 21.26 23.85
CA VAL A 220 -7.47 20.42 23.45
C VAL A 220 -7.38 20.34 21.93
N SER A 221 -8.50 20.13 21.23
CA SER A 221 -8.53 20.06 19.76
C SER A 221 -8.05 21.36 19.10
N ILE A 222 -8.52 22.52 19.57
CA ILE A 222 -8.09 23.83 19.06
C ILE A 222 -6.60 24.03 19.32
N THR A 223 -6.12 23.72 20.53
CA THR A 223 -4.71 23.87 20.89
C THR A 223 -3.80 23.01 20.02
N ILE A 224 -4.17 21.74 19.81
CA ILE A 224 -3.44 20.82 18.94
C ILE A 224 -3.45 21.33 17.50
N LEU A 225 -4.60 21.77 16.99
CA LEU A 225 -4.67 22.29 15.64
C LEU A 225 -3.77 23.51 15.48
N THR A 226 -3.85 24.49 16.38
CA THR A 226 -2.96 25.66 16.36
C THR A 226 -1.49 25.25 16.41
N TYR A 227 -1.14 24.28 17.25
CA TYR A 227 0.23 23.76 17.35
C TYR A 227 0.71 23.13 16.03
N LEU A 228 -0.10 22.25 15.44
CA LEU A 228 0.25 21.57 14.18
C LEU A 228 0.40 22.58 13.03
N LEU A 229 -0.48 23.59 12.95
CA LEU A 229 -0.40 24.63 11.92
C LEU A 229 0.80 25.56 12.15
N MET A 230 1.12 25.91 13.39
CA MET A 230 2.33 26.68 13.71
C MET A 230 3.60 25.89 13.35
N GLY A 231 3.62 24.60 13.66
CA GLY A 231 4.72 23.72 13.32
C GLY A 231 5.00 23.64 11.82
N GLU A 232 3.94 23.46 11.02
CA GLU A 232 4.04 23.37 9.56
C GLU A 232 4.48 24.69 8.90
N MET A 233 4.08 25.83 9.46
CA MET A 233 4.30 27.14 8.82
C MET A 233 5.53 27.91 9.32
N TYR A 234 5.95 27.69 10.58
CA TYR A 234 6.88 28.62 11.24
C TYR A 234 7.97 28.00 12.13
N MET A 235 7.78 26.80 12.70
CA MET A 235 8.64 26.35 13.80
C MET A 235 9.80 25.43 13.37
N VAL A 236 9.63 24.61 12.34
CA VAL A 236 10.59 23.55 11.99
C VAL A 236 10.77 23.51 10.47
N ASP A 237 11.94 23.05 10.02
CA ASP A 237 12.16 22.70 8.61
C ASP A 237 11.14 21.65 8.15
N THR A 238 10.67 21.80 6.91
CA THR A 238 9.59 20.97 6.35
C THR A 238 9.92 19.48 6.40
N VAL A 239 11.18 19.12 6.09
CA VAL A 239 11.65 17.73 6.06
C VAL A 239 11.58 17.09 7.45
N ALA A 240 12.17 17.72 8.47
CA ALA A 240 12.09 17.17 9.82
C ALA A 240 10.66 17.15 10.38
N TRP A 241 9.86 18.17 10.08
CA TRP A 241 8.45 18.20 10.47
C TRP A 241 7.64 17.06 9.85
N HIS A 242 7.83 16.79 8.56
CA HIS A 242 7.15 15.71 7.85
C HIS A 242 7.57 14.34 8.40
N ARG A 243 8.85 14.15 8.75
CA ARG A 243 9.36 12.91 9.37
C ARG A 243 8.65 12.55 10.67
N MET A 244 8.36 13.52 11.54
CA MET A 244 7.73 13.28 12.85
C MET A 244 6.19 13.43 12.86
N ARG A 245 5.59 13.85 11.74
CA ARG A 245 4.15 14.09 11.61
C ARG A 245 3.29 12.91 12.07
N GLY A 246 3.66 11.69 11.68
CA GLY A 246 2.90 10.48 12.07
C GLY A 246 2.78 10.30 13.58
N ALA A 247 3.87 10.50 14.32
CA ALA A 247 3.86 10.40 15.79
C ALA A 247 3.04 11.53 16.43
N GLN A 248 3.12 12.75 15.89
CA GLN A 248 2.30 13.88 16.35
C GLN A 248 0.80 13.63 16.14
N MET A 249 0.42 13.05 15.00
CA MET A 249 -0.97 12.68 14.72
C MET A 249 -1.51 11.67 15.74
N ILE A 250 -0.71 10.65 16.10
CA ILE A 250 -1.11 9.66 17.10
C ILE A 250 -1.32 10.31 18.47
N VAL A 251 -0.39 11.17 18.89
CA VAL A 251 -0.51 11.96 20.13
C VAL A 251 -1.76 12.84 20.09
N ALA A 252 -2.00 13.54 18.98
CA ALA A 252 -3.16 14.39 18.77
C ALA A 252 -4.47 13.60 18.93
N MET A 253 -4.61 12.49 18.20
CA MET A 253 -5.80 11.65 18.26
C MET A 253 -6.07 11.12 19.67
N LYS A 254 -5.03 10.66 20.36
CA LYS A 254 -5.11 10.17 21.75
C LYS A 254 -5.52 11.28 22.72
N ALA A 255 -4.89 12.44 22.65
CA ALA A 255 -5.18 13.57 23.53
C ALA A 255 -6.60 14.12 23.31
N VAL A 256 -7.03 14.28 22.05
CA VAL A 256 -8.40 14.69 21.71
C VAL A 256 -9.42 13.66 22.20
N SER A 257 -9.18 12.36 21.96
CA SER A 257 -10.08 11.31 22.43
C SER A 257 -10.26 11.36 23.94
N LEU A 258 -9.17 11.45 24.71
CA LEU A 258 -9.22 11.56 26.16
C LEU A 258 -9.97 12.83 26.62
N GLY A 259 -9.77 13.96 25.95
CA GLY A 259 -10.48 15.20 26.25
C GLY A 259 -12.00 15.07 26.08
N PHE A 260 -12.46 14.45 24.99
CA PHE A 260 -13.89 14.20 24.75
C PHE A 260 -14.47 13.11 25.66
N ASP A 261 -13.72 12.04 25.95
CA ASP A 261 -14.16 10.97 26.85
C ASP A 261 -14.33 11.50 28.28
N LEU A 262 -13.50 12.46 28.70
CA LEU A 262 -13.64 13.22 29.95
C LEU A 262 -14.89 14.13 29.96
N ASP A 263 -15.22 14.76 28.83
CA ASP A 263 -16.43 15.59 28.71
C ASP A 263 -17.71 14.75 28.72
N ARG A 264 -17.66 13.54 28.15
CA ARG A 264 -18.78 12.56 28.12
C ARG A 264 -18.95 11.80 29.45
N GLY A 265 -17.97 11.89 30.35
CA GLY A 265 -17.97 11.14 31.61
C GLY A 265 -17.61 9.65 31.47
N GLU A 266 -17.07 9.23 30.32
CA GLU A 266 -16.55 7.87 30.12
C GLU A 266 -15.25 7.66 30.94
N VAL A 267 -14.48 8.73 31.13
CA VAL A 267 -13.35 8.79 32.06
C VAL A 267 -13.73 9.71 33.22
N SER A 268 -13.70 9.19 34.45
CA SER A 268 -14.24 9.88 35.63
C SER A 268 -13.42 11.09 36.08
N MET A 269 -12.09 11.02 35.95
CA MET A 269 -11.17 12.07 36.42
C MET A 269 -10.00 12.24 35.45
N VAL A 270 -9.41 13.44 35.44
CA VAL A 270 -8.18 13.70 34.67
C VAL A 270 -7.08 12.76 35.16
N PRO A 271 -6.45 11.96 34.28
CA PRO A 271 -5.38 11.04 34.68
C PRO A 271 -4.20 11.77 35.30
N SER A 272 -3.44 11.08 36.14
CA SER A 272 -2.18 11.63 36.67
C SER A 272 -1.20 11.95 35.53
N PRO A 273 -0.21 12.85 35.74
CA PRO A 273 0.79 13.16 34.72
C PRO A 273 1.48 11.89 34.17
N MET A 274 1.67 10.91 35.06
CA MET A 274 2.32 9.64 34.74
C MET A 274 1.47 8.74 33.85
N GLU A 275 0.18 8.58 34.17
CA GLU A 275 -0.76 7.81 33.37
C GLU A 275 -1.00 8.46 32.01
N PHE A 276 -1.12 9.80 31.99
CA PHE A 276 -1.29 10.58 30.78
C PHE A 276 -0.08 10.45 29.86
N MET A 277 1.13 10.69 30.39
CA MET A 277 2.35 10.58 29.60
C MET A 277 2.57 9.14 29.13
N GLY A 278 2.31 8.15 29.98
CA GLY A 278 2.42 6.74 29.61
C GLY A 278 1.44 6.32 28.53
N TYR A 279 0.24 6.92 28.48
CA TYR A 279 -0.75 6.68 27.43
C TYR A 279 -0.31 7.28 26.09
N LEU A 280 0.14 8.54 26.08
CA LEU A 280 0.60 9.20 24.87
C LEU A 280 1.87 8.51 24.33
N CYS A 281 2.86 8.30 25.19
CA CYS A 281 4.12 7.64 24.88
C CYS A 281 4.05 6.12 24.94
N PHE A 282 2.86 5.52 24.84
CA PHE A 282 2.73 4.06 24.90
C PHE A 282 3.55 3.41 23.77
N VAL A 283 4.59 2.66 24.15
CA VAL A 283 5.65 2.18 23.25
C VAL A 283 5.14 1.41 22.03
N GLY A 284 4.12 0.57 22.21
CA GLY A 284 3.55 -0.22 21.11
C GLY A 284 2.81 0.61 20.06
N THR A 285 2.59 1.90 20.34
CA THR A 285 1.82 2.77 19.47
C THR A 285 2.45 4.11 19.11
N VAL A 286 3.51 4.55 19.78
CA VAL A 286 3.99 5.94 19.67
C VAL A 286 4.63 6.27 18.31
N ILE A 287 5.25 5.30 17.63
CA ILE A 287 5.89 5.51 16.32
C ILE A 287 4.91 5.23 15.17
N PHE A 288 4.47 3.98 15.03
CA PHE A 288 3.65 3.52 13.90
C PHE A 288 2.23 3.09 14.31
N GLY A 289 1.87 3.19 15.59
CA GLY A 289 0.72 2.51 16.17
C GLY A 289 -0.65 2.98 15.73
N PRO A 290 -1.67 2.13 15.93
CA PRO A 290 -3.03 2.58 15.77
C PRO A 290 -3.39 3.50 16.93
N TRP A 291 -4.39 4.35 16.70
CA TRP A 291 -5.11 4.97 17.79
C TRP A 291 -5.78 3.90 18.65
N ILE A 292 -5.60 4.01 19.97
CA ILE A 292 -6.27 3.19 20.99
C ILE A 292 -6.88 4.16 22.01
N SER A 293 -8.00 3.77 22.62
CA SER A 293 -8.60 4.57 23.70
C SER A 293 -7.79 4.44 25.00
N PHE A 294 -7.99 5.39 25.92
CA PHE A 294 -7.32 5.38 27.22
C PHE A 294 -7.63 4.11 28.02
N HIS A 295 -8.88 3.61 27.96
CA HIS A 295 -9.27 2.37 28.60
C HIS A 295 -8.48 1.16 28.10
N ARG A 296 -8.31 1.02 26.77
CA ARG A 296 -7.54 -0.08 26.16
C ARG A 296 -6.05 -0.02 26.53
N TYR A 297 -5.52 1.19 26.70
CA TYR A 297 -4.17 1.35 27.24
C TYR A 297 -4.04 0.83 28.68
N LEU A 298 -4.99 1.15 29.56
CA LEU A 298 -4.98 0.64 30.94
C LEU A 298 -5.02 -0.88 30.98
N GLU A 299 -5.86 -1.51 30.16
CA GLU A 299 -5.92 -2.98 30.01
C GLU A 299 -4.58 -3.57 29.54
N ALA A 300 -3.88 -2.91 28.62
CA ALA A 300 -2.57 -3.36 28.15
C ALA A 300 -1.53 -3.33 29.27
N VAL A 301 -1.54 -2.27 30.09
CA VAL A 301 -0.65 -2.08 31.25
C VAL A 301 -0.93 -3.10 32.37
N GLN A 302 -2.17 -3.58 32.52
CA GLN A 302 -2.47 -4.63 33.50
C GLN A 302 -1.63 -5.90 33.30
N GLY A 303 -1.19 -6.19 32.07
CA GLY A 303 -0.18 -7.22 31.79
C GLY A 303 -0.72 -8.64 31.78
N ARG A 304 -1.72 -8.91 30.92
CA ARG A 304 -2.31 -10.24 30.70
C ARG A 304 -1.27 -11.32 30.33
N PRO A 305 -1.54 -12.61 30.63
CA PRO A 305 -0.61 -13.71 30.32
C PRO A 305 -0.33 -13.83 28.83
N LEU A 306 0.89 -14.26 28.51
CA LEU A 306 1.29 -14.56 27.14
C LEU A 306 0.59 -15.85 26.70
N SER A 307 0.09 -15.87 25.46
CA SER A 307 -0.61 -17.02 24.88
C SER A 307 0.01 -17.37 23.53
N CYS A 308 -0.14 -18.63 23.09
CA CYS A 308 0.30 -19.01 21.74
C CYS A 308 -0.45 -18.23 20.65
N ARG A 309 -1.75 -17.94 20.86
CA ARG A 309 -2.57 -17.12 19.94
C ARG A 309 -2.02 -15.71 19.78
N TRP A 310 -1.54 -15.11 20.87
CA TRP A 310 -0.87 -13.81 20.85
C TRP A 310 0.38 -13.83 19.96
N LEU A 311 1.29 -14.80 20.20
CA LEU A 311 2.52 -14.90 19.43
C LEU A 311 2.23 -15.19 17.94
N GLN A 312 1.24 -16.04 17.67
CA GLN A 312 0.78 -16.31 16.31
C GLN A 312 0.27 -15.05 15.62
N LYS A 313 -0.53 -14.21 16.31
CA LYS A 313 -1.02 -12.95 15.75
C LYS A 313 0.13 -11.97 15.47
N VAL A 314 1.10 -11.82 16.39
CA VAL A 314 2.29 -10.97 16.17
C VAL A 314 3.08 -11.46 14.95
N ALA A 315 3.38 -12.76 14.88
CA ALA A 315 4.13 -13.35 13.76
C ALA A 315 3.38 -13.19 12.43
N GLN A 316 2.06 -13.39 12.42
CA GLN A 316 1.24 -13.21 11.22
C GLN A 316 1.24 -11.75 10.74
N SER A 317 1.05 -10.78 11.64
CA SER A 317 1.08 -9.36 11.27
C SER A 317 2.47 -8.94 10.78
N LEU A 318 3.57 -9.42 11.39
CA LEU A 318 4.93 -9.16 10.88
C LEU A 318 5.17 -9.77 9.50
N LEU A 319 4.74 -11.01 9.26
CA LEU A 319 4.87 -11.66 7.95
C LEU A 319 4.10 -10.89 6.86
N LEU A 320 2.86 -10.48 7.17
CA LEU A 320 2.06 -9.68 6.25
C LEU A 320 2.68 -8.30 6.01
N ALA A 321 3.24 -7.65 7.03
CA ALA A 321 3.95 -6.39 6.88
C ALA A 321 5.13 -6.53 5.91
N LEU A 322 6.00 -7.53 6.11
CA LEU A 322 7.15 -7.77 5.24
C LEU A 322 6.73 -8.12 3.81
N LEU A 323 5.67 -8.93 3.65
CA LEU A 323 5.11 -9.23 2.33
C LEU A 323 4.61 -7.95 1.65
N CYS A 324 3.91 -7.07 2.37
CA CYS A 324 3.44 -5.80 1.81
C CYS A 324 4.59 -4.87 1.43
N LEU A 325 5.66 -4.79 2.23
CA LEU A 325 6.86 -4.00 1.91
C LEU A 325 7.53 -4.51 0.62
N VAL A 326 7.68 -5.82 0.51
CA VAL A 326 8.21 -6.47 -0.71
C VAL A 326 7.31 -6.20 -1.91
N LEU A 327 5.99 -6.29 -1.75
CA LEU A 327 5.05 -6.03 -2.82
C LEU A 327 5.06 -4.56 -3.26
N SER A 328 5.19 -3.60 -2.33
CA SER A 328 5.27 -2.18 -2.68
C SER A 328 6.55 -1.84 -3.42
N THR A 329 7.69 -2.35 -2.97
CA THR A 329 8.99 -1.91 -3.50
C THR A 329 9.45 -2.75 -4.69
N CYS A 330 9.24 -4.07 -4.64
CA CYS A 330 9.77 -4.98 -5.65
C CYS A 330 8.74 -5.39 -6.70
N VAL A 331 7.43 -5.35 -6.42
CA VAL A 331 6.41 -5.83 -7.37
C VAL A 331 5.61 -4.70 -7.99
N GLY A 332 5.15 -3.73 -7.19
CA GLY A 332 4.30 -2.62 -7.63
C GLY A 332 4.84 -1.84 -8.83
N PRO A 333 6.08 -1.30 -8.77
CA PRO A 333 6.67 -0.51 -9.86
C PRO A 333 6.88 -1.28 -11.17
N TYR A 334 6.92 -2.61 -11.13
CA TYR A 334 7.20 -3.47 -12.28
C TYR A 334 5.99 -4.29 -12.74
N LEU A 335 4.79 -4.00 -12.23
CA LEU A 335 3.59 -4.82 -12.41
C LEU A 335 3.21 -5.00 -13.89
N PHE A 336 3.08 -3.93 -14.68
CA PHE A 336 2.73 -4.01 -16.10
C PHE A 336 3.95 -3.99 -17.04
N PRO A 337 5.11 -3.35 -16.75
CA PRO A 337 6.31 -3.52 -17.56
C PRO A 337 6.76 -4.98 -17.68
N TYR A 338 6.57 -5.77 -16.61
CA TYR A 338 7.19 -7.09 -16.53
C TYR A 338 6.21 -8.21 -16.18
N PHE A 339 5.36 -8.04 -15.15
CA PHE A 339 4.47 -9.14 -14.70
C PHE A 339 3.23 -9.32 -15.57
N ILE A 340 2.64 -8.25 -16.10
CA ILE A 340 1.46 -8.26 -16.96
C ILE A 340 1.64 -7.24 -18.11
N PRO A 341 2.49 -7.55 -19.11
CA PRO A 341 2.67 -6.66 -20.26
C PRO A 341 1.38 -6.53 -21.04
N LEU A 342 0.83 -5.31 -21.04
CA LEU A 342 -0.35 -4.93 -21.80
C LEU A 342 0.10 -4.00 -22.94
N ASP A 343 0.21 -4.56 -24.14
CA ASP A 343 0.37 -3.77 -25.35
C ASP A 343 -0.93 -3.01 -25.62
N GLY A 344 -0.89 -1.69 -25.52
CA GLY A 344 -2.03 -0.83 -25.81
C GLY A 344 -1.66 0.61 -26.11
N ASP A 345 -2.67 1.37 -26.54
CA ASP A 345 -2.56 2.78 -26.90
C ASP A 345 -1.95 3.63 -25.78
N HIS A 346 -1.42 4.81 -26.14
CA HIS A 346 -0.78 5.75 -25.22
C HIS A 346 -1.66 6.07 -23.99
N LEU A 347 -2.99 6.12 -24.16
CA LEU A 347 -3.94 6.33 -23.07
C LEU A 347 -3.97 5.17 -22.06
N LEU A 348 -4.02 3.92 -22.54
CA LEU A 348 -4.03 2.75 -21.65
C LEU A 348 -2.73 2.71 -20.83
N ARG A 349 -1.59 2.96 -21.49
CA ARG A 349 -0.29 2.98 -20.83
C ARG A 349 -0.20 4.01 -19.69
N LYS A 350 -0.80 5.20 -19.88
CA LYS A 350 -0.87 6.22 -18.81
C LYS A 350 -1.66 5.75 -17.60
N TRP A 351 -2.82 5.12 -17.83
CA TRP A 351 -3.66 4.60 -16.74
C TRP A 351 -3.04 3.38 -16.03
N LEU A 352 -2.32 2.54 -16.76
CA LEU A 352 -1.57 1.42 -16.18
C LEU A 352 -0.47 1.93 -15.24
N ARG A 353 0.33 2.91 -15.66
CA ARG A 353 1.32 3.56 -14.79
C ARG A 353 0.68 4.22 -13.56
N ALA A 354 -0.42 4.94 -13.75
CA ALA A 354 -1.17 5.52 -12.64
C ALA A 354 -1.64 4.45 -11.63
N TYR A 355 -2.05 3.27 -12.13
CA TYR A 355 -2.42 2.16 -11.27
C TYR A 355 -1.22 1.54 -10.55
N GLU A 356 -0.04 1.43 -11.18
CA GLU A 356 1.20 0.92 -10.57
C GLU A 356 1.64 1.77 -9.38
N SER A 357 1.80 3.07 -9.59
CA SER A 357 2.17 4.00 -8.53
C SER A 357 1.14 3.96 -7.41
N ALA A 358 -0.15 3.92 -7.77
CA ALA A 358 -1.21 3.81 -6.79
C ALA A 358 -1.12 2.51 -5.98
N VAL A 359 -0.88 1.35 -6.60
CA VAL A 359 -0.72 0.04 -5.93
C VAL A 359 0.48 0.06 -5.00
N SER A 360 1.65 0.50 -5.49
CA SER A 360 2.87 0.62 -4.69
C SER A 360 2.61 1.42 -3.40
N PHE A 361 1.99 2.59 -3.54
CA PHE A 361 1.59 3.42 -2.42
C PHE A 361 0.62 2.72 -1.45
N ARG A 362 -0.37 1.94 -1.91
CA ARG A 362 -1.28 1.25 -0.98
C ARG A 362 -0.57 0.15 -0.21
N PHE A 363 0.27 -0.62 -0.87
CA PHE A 363 1.01 -1.71 -0.23
C PHE A 363 2.02 -1.18 0.79
N SER A 364 2.65 -0.01 0.56
CA SER A 364 3.50 0.62 1.57
C SER A 364 2.69 1.08 2.79
N ASN A 365 1.45 1.56 2.58
CA ASN A 365 0.52 1.86 3.67
C ASN A 365 0.07 0.60 4.42
N TYR A 366 -0.19 -0.52 3.74
CA TYR A 366 -0.50 -1.80 4.38
C TYR A 366 0.66 -2.34 5.18
N PHE A 367 1.91 -2.17 4.72
CA PHE A 367 3.09 -2.47 5.50
C PHE A 367 3.07 -1.74 6.85
N VAL A 368 2.87 -0.41 6.84
CA VAL A 368 2.77 0.37 8.06
C VAL A 368 1.59 -0.09 8.92
N GLY A 369 0.43 -0.36 8.31
CA GLY A 369 -0.76 -0.86 9.01
C GLY A 369 -0.55 -2.20 9.72
N PHE A 370 0.09 -3.18 9.08
CA PHE A 370 0.38 -4.48 9.71
C PHE A 370 1.54 -4.40 10.71
N LEU A 371 2.52 -3.53 10.48
CA LEU A 371 3.57 -3.24 11.45
C LEU A 371 2.99 -2.62 12.73
N SER A 372 2.03 -1.70 12.56
CA SER A 372 1.23 -1.07 13.61
C SER A 372 0.49 -2.10 14.46
N GLU A 373 -0.15 -3.08 13.81
CA GLU A 373 -0.76 -4.23 14.50
C GLU A 373 0.29 -5.03 15.28
N ALA A 374 1.42 -5.34 14.65
CA ALA A 374 2.47 -6.13 15.28
C ALA A 374 3.02 -5.45 16.53
N THR A 375 3.38 -4.16 16.48
CA THR A 375 3.92 -3.44 17.64
C THR A 375 2.89 -3.28 18.76
N ALA A 376 1.65 -2.98 18.42
CA ALA A 376 0.56 -2.82 19.38
C ALA A 376 0.21 -4.15 20.06
N THR A 377 0.05 -5.23 19.28
CA THR A 377 -0.19 -6.57 19.81
C THR A 377 1.01 -7.09 20.60
N LEU A 378 2.24 -6.85 20.17
CA LEU A 378 3.45 -7.24 20.90
C LEU A 378 3.55 -6.52 22.25
N ALA A 379 3.22 -5.23 22.30
CA ALA A 379 3.08 -4.49 23.55
C ALA A 379 1.85 -4.92 24.38
N GLY A 380 0.97 -5.74 23.82
CA GLY A 380 -0.10 -6.43 24.53
C GLY A 380 -1.43 -5.70 24.59
N THR A 381 -1.73 -4.86 23.59
CA THR A 381 -3.06 -4.33 23.30
C THR A 381 -3.69 -5.01 22.09
N GLY A 382 -4.97 -4.75 21.81
CA GLY A 382 -5.61 -5.25 20.60
C GLY A 382 -6.18 -6.67 20.73
N PHE A 383 -6.77 -6.96 21.87
CA PHE A 383 -7.54 -8.18 22.11
C PHE A 383 -9.00 -7.83 22.43
N THR A 384 -9.89 -8.74 22.10
CA THR A 384 -11.30 -8.71 22.49
C THR A 384 -11.59 -9.89 23.41
N GLU A 385 -12.38 -9.65 24.45
CA GLU A 385 -12.78 -10.67 25.41
C GLU A 385 -14.30 -10.74 25.47
N GLU A 386 -14.87 -11.86 25.01
CA GLU A 386 -16.29 -12.17 25.13
C GLU A 386 -16.47 -13.49 25.87
N LYS A 387 -17.15 -13.46 27.04
CA LYS A 387 -17.54 -14.66 27.80
C LYS A 387 -16.40 -15.68 27.97
N ASP A 388 -15.25 -15.20 28.48
CA ASP A 388 -14.00 -15.96 28.67
C ASP A 388 -13.26 -16.41 27.40
N HIS A 389 -13.75 -16.05 26.21
CA HIS A 389 -13.01 -16.23 24.97
C HIS A 389 -12.16 -15.00 24.66
N LEU A 390 -10.83 -15.16 24.76
CA LEU A 390 -9.87 -14.13 24.40
C LEU A 390 -9.36 -14.34 22.98
N GLU A 391 -9.60 -13.34 22.13
CA GLU A 391 -9.12 -13.29 20.74
C GLU A 391 -8.21 -12.08 20.54
N TRP A 392 -7.12 -12.29 19.80
CA TRP A 392 -6.20 -11.22 19.38
C TRP A 392 -6.55 -10.80 17.95
N ASP A 393 -7.51 -9.89 17.84
CA ASP A 393 -8.22 -9.56 16.62
C ASP A 393 -7.98 -8.12 16.13
N LEU A 394 -6.96 -7.44 16.66
CA LEU A 394 -6.56 -6.11 16.19
C LEU A 394 -6.35 -6.11 14.69
N THR A 395 -7.14 -5.26 14.03
CA THR A 395 -7.13 -5.07 12.59
C THR A 395 -7.04 -3.58 12.30
N VAL A 396 -5.93 -3.15 11.70
CA VAL A 396 -5.69 -1.76 11.31
C VAL A 396 -6.16 -1.52 9.89
N SER A 397 -5.94 -2.48 9.00
CA SER A 397 -6.30 -2.36 7.57
C SER A 397 -6.91 -3.65 7.04
N LYS A 398 -7.80 -3.54 6.05
CA LYS A 398 -8.38 -4.69 5.33
C LYS A 398 -8.08 -4.59 3.83
N PRO A 399 -6.89 -5.04 3.36
CA PRO A 399 -6.44 -4.86 1.97
C PRO A 399 -7.44 -5.38 0.93
N LEU A 400 -8.05 -6.55 1.17
CA LEU A 400 -9.03 -7.14 0.23
C LEU A 400 -10.24 -6.22 -0.04
N ASN A 401 -10.70 -5.49 0.98
CA ASN A 401 -11.82 -4.57 0.84
C ASN A 401 -11.45 -3.27 0.11
N VAL A 402 -10.15 -2.99 -0.03
CA VAL A 402 -9.63 -1.83 -0.73
C VAL A 402 -9.25 -2.16 -2.17
N GLU A 403 -8.57 -3.29 -2.39
CA GLU A 403 -8.15 -3.72 -3.74
C GLU A 403 -9.30 -4.32 -4.56
N LEU A 404 -10.28 -4.95 -3.90
CA LEU A 404 -11.51 -5.46 -4.53
C LEU A 404 -12.75 -4.83 -3.88
N PRO A 405 -12.90 -3.49 -4.00
CA PRO A 405 -13.88 -2.76 -3.24
C PRO A 405 -15.29 -2.99 -3.78
N ARG A 406 -16.27 -3.12 -2.88
CA ARG A 406 -17.66 -2.99 -3.29
C ARG A 406 -17.98 -1.55 -3.63
N SER A 407 -17.47 -0.57 -2.88
CA SER A 407 -17.77 0.88 -2.99
C SER A 407 -16.66 1.74 -2.38
N MET A 408 -16.61 3.04 -2.70
CA MET A 408 -15.64 3.96 -2.08
C MET A 408 -15.85 4.12 -0.57
N VAL A 409 -17.08 4.04 -0.07
CA VAL A 409 -17.35 4.02 1.38
C VAL A 409 -16.63 2.86 2.07
N GLU A 410 -16.56 1.69 1.42
CA GLU A 410 -15.85 0.53 1.96
C GLU A 410 -14.33 0.75 1.93
N VAL A 411 -13.80 1.34 0.86
CA VAL A 411 -12.38 1.70 0.74
C VAL A 411 -11.95 2.61 1.89
N VAL A 412 -12.61 3.76 2.04
CA VAL A 412 -12.19 4.81 3.00
C VAL A 412 -12.31 4.37 4.46
N THR A 413 -13.17 3.38 4.74
CA THR A 413 -13.34 2.82 6.08
C THR A 413 -12.47 1.59 6.35
N SER A 414 -11.94 0.95 5.30
CA SER A 414 -11.11 -0.26 5.39
C SER A 414 -9.61 0.02 5.30
N TRP A 415 -9.21 1.21 4.85
CA TRP A 415 -7.80 1.59 4.73
C TRP A 415 -7.09 1.73 6.07
N ASN A 416 -7.70 2.44 7.01
CA ASN A 416 -7.19 2.66 8.37
C ASN A 416 -8.37 2.68 9.34
N LEU A 417 -8.74 1.51 9.85
CA LEU A 417 -9.89 1.31 10.73
C LEU A 417 -9.81 2.17 12.01
N PRO A 418 -8.67 2.22 12.74
CA PRO A 418 -8.54 3.07 13.92
C PRO A 418 -8.83 4.55 13.64
N MET A 419 -8.26 5.09 12.55
CA MET A 419 -8.50 6.48 12.13
C MET A 419 -9.97 6.70 11.74
N SER A 420 -10.55 5.79 10.94
CA SER A 420 -11.97 5.90 10.54
C SER A 420 -12.91 5.82 11.74
N CYS A 421 -12.64 4.96 12.72
CA CYS A 421 -13.39 4.86 13.97
C CYS A 421 -13.26 6.13 14.80
N TRP A 422 -12.04 6.66 14.93
CA TRP A 422 -11.78 7.91 15.65
C TRP A 422 -12.51 9.10 15.00
N LEU A 423 -12.36 9.29 13.69
CA LEU A 423 -13.05 10.33 12.92
C LEU A 423 -14.57 10.21 13.08
N ASN A 424 -15.11 8.99 13.00
CA ASN A 424 -16.54 8.77 13.18
C ASN A 424 -17.02 9.17 14.59
N ASN A 425 -16.29 8.78 15.64
CA ASN A 425 -16.71 8.96 17.03
C ASN A 425 -16.49 10.37 17.57
N TYR A 426 -15.43 11.06 17.15
CA TYR A 426 -15.01 12.35 17.70
C TYR A 426 -15.23 13.53 16.75
N VAL A 427 -15.41 13.30 15.45
CA VAL A 427 -15.62 14.37 14.46
C VAL A 427 -17.00 14.25 13.80
N PHE A 428 -17.26 13.17 13.08
CA PHE A 428 -18.47 13.00 12.27
C PHE A 428 -19.75 13.05 13.12
N LYS A 429 -19.85 12.21 14.17
CA LYS A 429 -21.04 12.18 15.05
C LYS A 429 -21.30 13.53 15.71
N ASN A 430 -20.24 14.25 16.08
CA ASN A 430 -20.36 15.58 16.66
C ASN A 430 -20.81 16.60 15.60
N ALA A 431 -20.43 16.46 14.33
CA ALA A 431 -20.83 17.33 13.23
C ALA A 431 -22.19 16.96 12.57
N LEU A 432 -22.79 15.82 12.90
CA LEU A 432 -24.05 15.34 12.32
C LEU A 432 -25.21 16.33 12.45
N HIS A 433 -25.21 17.17 13.49
CA HIS A 433 -26.22 18.21 13.70
C HIS A 433 -26.26 19.25 12.56
N LEU A 434 -25.17 19.38 11.77
CA LEU A 434 -25.06 20.27 10.60
C LEU A 434 -25.59 19.64 9.30
N GLY A 435 -26.07 18.39 9.36
CA GLY A 435 -26.50 17.60 8.21
C GLY A 435 -25.40 16.69 7.65
N THR A 436 -25.81 15.64 6.91
CA THR A 436 -24.91 14.57 6.47
C THR A 436 -23.77 15.05 5.58
N PHE A 437 -24.04 15.92 4.60
CA PHE A 437 -23.02 16.43 3.69
C PHE A 437 -21.98 17.28 4.44
N SER A 438 -22.45 18.25 5.25
CA SER A 438 -21.60 19.09 6.10
C SER A 438 -20.75 18.24 7.06
N ALA A 439 -21.34 17.21 7.67
CA ALA A 439 -20.61 16.30 8.55
C ALA A 439 -19.51 15.51 7.81
N VAL A 440 -19.78 15.02 6.59
CA VAL A 440 -18.75 14.39 5.75
C VAL A 440 -17.63 15.38 5.43
N LEU A 441 -17.98 16.59 4.98
CA LEU A 441 -17.00 17.62 4.63
C LEU A 441 -16.12 17.99 5.83
N VAL A 442 -16.72 18.26 6.99
CA VAL A 442 -15.99 18.55 8.24
C VAL A 442 -15.06 17.39 8.63
N THR A 443 -15.51 16.14 8.46
CA THR A 443 -14.70 14.95 8.79
C THR A 443 -13.46 14.85 7.91
N TYR A 444 -13.60 15.04 6.60
CA TYR A 444 -12.45 14.99 5.69
C TYR A 444 -11.55 16.22 5.81
N THR A 445 -12.11 17.41 6.09
CA THR A 445 -11.31 18.60 6.39
C THR A 445 -10.50 18.41 7.67
N ALA A 446 -11.10 17.85 8.73
CA ALA A 446 -10.38 17.54 9.96
C ALA A 446 -9.27 16.50 9.72
N SER A 447 -9.54 15.47 8.90
CA SER A 447 -8.54 14.49 8.49
C SER A 447 -7.40 15.16 7.72
N ALA A 448 -7.70 16.02 6.74
CA ALA A 448 -6.69 16.74 5.96
C ALA A 448 -5.81 17.63 6.85
N LEU A 449 -6.42 18.40 7.77
CA LEU A 449 -5.69 19.25 8.71
C LEU A 449 -4.77 18.46 9.65
N LEU A 450 -5.17 17.25 10.07
CA LEU A 450 -4.30 16.38 10.88
C LEU A 450 -3.06 15.91 10.11
N HIS A 451 -3.19 15.71 8.79
CA HIS A 451 -2.05 15.39 7.93
C HIS A 451 -1.24 16.63 7.46
N GLY A 452 -1.55 17.83 7.99
CA GLY A 452 -0.84 19.08 7.69
C GLY A 452 -1.36 19.85 6.47
N PHE A 453 -0.67 20.93 6.08
CA PHE A 453 -1.01 21.77 4.91
C PHE A 453 -0.43 21.21 3.59
N SER A 454 -0.45 19.90 3.41
CA SER A 454 -0.05 19.29 2.14
C SER A 454 -1.17 19.42 1.10
N PHE A 455 -0.95 20.24 0.07
CA PHE A 455 -1.98 20.49 -0.95
C PHE A 455 -2.44 19.21 -1.65
N HIS A 456 -1.50 18.35 -2.05
CA HIS A 456 -1.81 17.09 -2.74
C HIS A 456 -2.72 16.18 -1.90
N LEU A 457 -2.40 15.98 -0.62
CA LEU A 457 -3.17 15.10 0.26
C LEU A 457 -4.53 15.71 0.62
N ALA A 458 -4.59 17.03 0.86
CA ALA A 458 -5.84 17.73 1.05
C ALA A 458 -6.74 17.62 -0.20
N ALA A 459 -6.18 17.77 -1.40
CA ALA A 459 -6.91 17.61 -2.65
C ALA A 459 -7.44 16.19 -2.84
N VAL A 460 -6.65 15.17 -2.51
CA VAL A 460 -7.06 13.75 -2.53
C VAL A 460 -8.19 13.50 -1.54
N LEU A 461 -8.01 13.87 -0.26
CA LEU A 461 -8.99 13.61 0.80
C LEU A 461 -10.31 14.36 0.57
N LEU A 462 -10.27 15.61 0.12
CA LEU A 462 -11.47 16.36 -0.22
C LEU A 462 -12.17 15.76 -1.45
N SER A 463 -11.41 15.40 -2.51
CA SER A 463 -11.99 14.72 -3.67
C SER A 463 -12.65 13.40 -3.28
N LEU A 464 -12.00 12.62 -2.41
CA LEU A 464 -12.50 11.37 -1.86
C LEU A 464 -13.80 11.57 -1.07
N ALA A 465 -13.95 12.68 -0.34
CA ALA A 465 -15.19 13.05 0.33
C ALA A 465 -16.36 13.20 -0.65
N PHE A 466 -16.16 13.95 -1.74
CA PHE A 466 -17.17 14.15 -2.78
C PHE A 466 -17.51 12.86 -3.52
N ILE A 467 -16.50 12.10 -3.97
CA ILE A 467 -16.67 10.82 -4.67
C ILE A 467 -17.50 9.87 -3.80
N THR A 468 -17.11 9.71 -2.53
CA THR A 468 -17.79 8.82 -1.56
C THR A 468 -19.23 9.25 -1.33
N TYR A 469 -19.49 10.55 -1.20
CA TYR A 469 -20.84 11.08 -0.98
C TYR A 469 -21.75 10.89 -2.21
N VAL A 470 -21.27 11.26 -3.40
CA VAL A 470 -22.03 11.15 -4.66
C VAL A 470 -22.36 9.68 -4.96
N GLU A 471 -21.39 8.78 -4.83
CA GLU A 471 -21.63 7.35 -5.01
C GLU A 471 -22.67 6.81 -4.01
N HIS A 472 -22.58 7.23 -2.74
CA HIS A 472 -23.50 6.80 -1.69
C HIS A 472 -24.95 7.20 -1.98
N ILE A 473 -25.20 8.48 -2.31
CA ILE A 473 -26.56 8.97 -2.60
C ILE A 473 -27.12 8.36 -3.89
N LEU A 474 -26.27 8.17 -4.91
CA LEU A 474 -26.66 7.55 -6.17
C LEU A 474 -27.10 6.10 -5.96
N ARG A 475 -26.28 5.30 -5.30
CA ARG A 475 -26.62 3.90 -4.97
C ARG A 475 -27.87 3.80 -4.11
N LYS A 476 -28.04 4.69 -3.12
CA LYS A 476 -29.24 4.70 -2.27
C LYS A 476 -30.51 5.01 -3.07
N ARG A 477 -30.43 5.86 -4.11
CA ARG A 477 -31.55 6.16 -5.00
C ARG A 477 -31.83 4.98 -5.94
N LEU A 478 -30.80 4.44 -6.60
CA LEU A 478 -30.94 3.29 -7.50
C LEU A 478 -31.44 2.03 -6.77
N ALA A 479 -30.97 1.77 -5.55
CA ALA A 479 -31.43 0.64 -4.74
C ALA A 479 -32.94 0.70 -4.47
N ARG A 480 -33.49 1.91 -4.27
CA ARG A 480 -34.94 2.13 -4.10
C ARG A 480 -35.70 1.95 -5.41
N ILE A 481 -35.25 2.56 -6.51
CA ILE A 481 -35.91 2.48 -7.83
C ILE A 481 -35.96 1.03 -8.32
N LEU A 482 -34.85 0.31 -8.20
CA LEU A 482 -34.71 -1.05 -8.71
C LEU A 482 -35.09 -2.13 -7.69
N SER A 483 -35.42 -1.76 -6.44
CA SER A 483 -35.60 -2.68 -5.31
C SER A 483 -34.48 -3.73 -5.23
N ALA A 484 -33.22 -3.28 -5.30
CA ALA A 484 -32.05 -4.12 -5.51
C ALA A 484 -30.95 -3.93 -4.45
N CYS A 485 -30.24 -5.01 -4.09
CA CYS A 485 -29.15 -4.99 -3.11
C CYS A 485 -27.83 -4.38 -3.64
N ILE A 486 -27.86 -3.10 -3.99
CA ILE A 486 -26.72 -2.34 -4.55
C ILE A 486 -26.23 -1.19 -3.66
N LEU A 487 -26.69 -1.14 -2.40
CA LEU A 487 -26.19 -0.19 -1.40
C LEU A 487 -24.66 -0.29 -1.23
N SER A 488 -24.03 0.83 -0.82
CA SER A 488 -22.58 0.94 -0.64
C SER A 488 -22.04 -0.15 0.30
N ARG A 489 -22.73 -0.39 1.42
CA ARG A 489 -22.50 -1.55 2.29
C ARG A 489 -23.42 -2.69 1.90
N ARG A 490 -22.98 -3.94 2.17
CA ARG A 490 -23.83 -5.12 1.97
C ARG A 490 -25.12 -4.96 2.79
N CYS A 491 -26.25 -5.26 2.15
CA CYS A 491 -27.54 -5.25 2.84
C CYS A 491 -27.56 -6.31 3.94
N PRO A 492 -28.27 -6.07 5.06
CA PRO A 492 -28.49 -7.08 6.08
C PRO A 492 -29.40 -8.19 5.54
N SER A 493 -29.40 -9.36 6.19
CA SER A 493 -30.12 -10.56 5.75
C SER A 493 -31.64 -10.39 5.66
N ASP A 494 -32.18 -9.45 6.42
CA ASP A 494 -33.60 -9.08 6.53
C ASP A 494 -34.00 -7.90 5.62
N CYS A 495 -33.18 -7.52 4.63
CA CYS A 495 -33.48 -6.36 3.81
C CYS A 495 -34.77 -6.50 2.97
N SER A 496 -35.48 -5.38 2.79
CA SER A 496 -36.75 -5.29 2.05
C SER A 496 -36.63 -5.30 0.52
N HIS A 497 -35.41 -5.34 -0.03
CA HIS A 497 -35.20 -5.37 -1.47
C HIS A 497 -35.64 -6.71 -2.09
N GLN A 498 -36.38 -6.63 -3.20
CA GLN A 498 -36.88 -7.79 -3.94
C GLN A 498 -35.73 -8.55 -4.63
N TYR A 499 -34.79 -7.82 -5.24
CA TYR A 499 -33.66 -8.40 -5.98
C TYR A 499 -32.40 -8.45 -5.11
N ARG A 500 -32.11 -9.63 -4.55
CA ARG A 500 -30.99 -9.83 -3.62
C ARG A 500 -29.69 -10.30 -4.29
N LEU A 501 -29.76 -11.35 -5.11
CA LEU A 501 -28.58 -12.05 -5.66
C LEU A 501 -28.60 -12.23 -7.19
N GLY A 502 -29.54 -11.60 -7.88
CA GLY A 502 -29.68 -11.71 -9.34
C GLY A 502 -28.45 -11.22 -10.11
N LEU A 503 -28.26 -11.72 -11.33
CA LEU A 503 -27.13 -11.36 -12.20
C LEU A 503 -27.01 -9.83 -12.39
N GLY A 504 -28.13 -9.12 -12.57
CA GLY A 504 -28.12 -7.66 -12.67
C GLY A 504 -27.62 -6.94 -11.42
N VAL A 505 -27.91 -7.46 -10.22
CA VAL A 505 -27.42 -6.91 -8.94
C VAL A 505 -25.91 -7.13 -8.81
N ARG A 506 -25.42 -8.30 -9.22
CA ARG A 506 -23.99 -8.61 -9.23
C ARG A 506 -23.26 -7.72 -10.25
N ALA A 507 -23.78 -7.60 -11.46
CA ALA A 507 -23.22 -6.76 -12.51
C ALA A 507 -23.15 -5.29 -12.10
N LEU A 508 -24.21 -4.73 -11.52
CA LEU A 508 -24.20 -3.35 -11.01
C LEU A 508 -23.18 -3.14 -9.89
N ASN A 509 -23.09 -4.07 -8.93
CA ASN A 509 -22.07 -3.96 -7.88
C ASN A 509 -20.64 -4.10 -8.43
N LEU A 510 -20.42 -4.96 -9.43
CA LEU A 510 -19.13 -5.07 -10.12
C LEU A 510 -18.80 -3.78 -10.88
N LEU A 511 -19.76 -3.17 -11.56
CA LEU A 511 -19.58 -1.91 -12.26
C LEU A 511 -19.15 -0.79 -11.30
N PHE A 512 -19.84 -0.65 -10.17
CA PHE A 512 -19.43 0.34 -9.18
C PHE A 512 -18.10 -0.02 -8.48
N GLY A 513 -17.78 -1.30 -8.32
CA GLY A 513 -16.47 -1.74 -7.82
C GLY A 513 -15.35 -1.36 -8.78
N ALA A 514 -15.54 -1.58 -10.09
CA ALA A 514 -14.62 -1.13 -11.13
C ALA A 514 -14.49 0.40 -11.15
N LEU A 515 -15.59 1.13 -10.94
CA LEU A 515 -15.56 2.59 -10.81
C LEU A 515 -14.75 3.04 -9.57
N ALA A 516 -14.85 2.32 -8.45
CA ALA A 516 -14.05 2.60 -7.26
C ALA A 516 -12.55 2.35 -7.51
N ILE A 517 -12.18 1.26 -8.20
CA ILE A 517 -10.79 0.99 -8.60
C ILE A 517 -10.27 2.09 -9.53
N PHE A 518 -11.07 2.54 -10.48
CA PHE A 518 -10.75 3.65 -11.37
C PHE A 518 -10.48 4.96 -10.60
N HIS A 519 -11.34 5.30 -9.64
CA HIS A 519 -11.13 6.46 -8.77
C HIS A 519 -9.86 6.31 -7.93
N LEU A 520 -9.54 5.11 -7.43
CA LEU A 520 -8.32 4.85 -6.66
C LEU A 520 -7.05 4.98 -7.49
N ALA A 521 -7.04 4.47 -8.73
CA ALA A 521 -5.92 4.65 -9.64
C ALA A 521 -5.66 6.13 -9.93
N TYR A 522 -6.74 6.88 -10.18
CA TYR A 522 -6.65 8.33 -10.42
C TYR A 522 -6.11 9.09 -9.20
N LEU A 523 -6.67 8.86 -8.02
CA LEU A 523 -6.25 9.56 -6.80
C LEU A 523 -4.84 9.15 -6.36
N GLY A 524 -4.48 7.88 -6.53
CA GLY A 524 -3.18 7.32 -6.18
C GLY A 524 -2.05 7.73 -7.13
N SER A 525 -2.36 8.16 -8.36
CA SER A 525 -1.37 8.63 -9.35
C SER A 525 -0.52 9.83 -8.91
N LEU A 526 -0.94 10.52 -7.84
CA LEU A 526 -0.21 11.63 -7.25
C LEU A 526 1.00 11.20 -6.40
N PHE A 527 1.04 9.94 -5.96
CA PHE A 527 2.09 9.38 -5.13
C PHE A 527 3.05 8.54 -5.98
N ASP A 528 3.61 9.20 -7.01
CA ASP A 528 4.45 8.55 -8.00
C ASP A 528 5.86 8.34 -7.47
N VAL A 529 6.39 7.11 -7.59
CA VAL A 529 7.70 6.70 -7.05
C VAL A 529 8.85 7.27 -7.90
N ASP A 530 8.57 7.70 -9.13
CA ASP A 530 9.56 8.19 -10.10
C ASP A 530 9.90 9.69 -9.96
N VAL A 531 9.46 10.37 -8.90
CA VAL A 531 9.77 11.79 -8.68
C VAL A 531 11.05 11.94 -7.87
N ASP A 532 11.98 12.79 -8.31
CA ASP A 532 13.24 13.09 -7.62
C ASP A 532 13.01 13.25 -6.10
N ASP A 533 13.71 12.45 -5.28
CA ASP A 533 13.58 12.37 -3.81
C ASP A 533 13.53 13.75 -3.13
N THR A 534 14.24 14.73 -3.69
CA THR A 534 14.29 16.12 -3.19
C THR A 534 12.95 16.86 -3.25
N THR A 535 12.09 16.52 -4.20
CA THR A 535 10.74 17.10 -4.37
C THR A 535 9.70 16.40 -3.50
N GLU A 536 9.89 15.12 -3.18
CA GLU A 536 9.08 14.41 -2.18
C GLU A 536 9.35 14.94 -0.78
N GLU A 537 10.62 15.15 -0.43
CA GLU A 537 11.06 15.62 0.89
C GLU A 537 10.58 17.05 1.22
N GLN A 538 10.49 17.93 0.21
CA GLN A 538 10.01 19.32 0.39
C GLN A 538 8.49 19.45 0.30
N GLY A 539 7.79 18.40 -0.11
CA GLY A 539 6.34 18.35 -0.30
C GLY A 539 5.90 18.85 -1.69
N TYR A 540 5.00 18.09 -2.32
CA TYR A 540 4.47 18.42 -3.64
C TYR A 540 3.73 19.76 -3.68
N GLY A 541 4.17 20.66 -4.56
CA GLY A 541 3.50 21.91 -4.84
C GLY A 541 2.16 21.73 -5.58
N MET A 542 1.30 22.75 -5.51
CA MET A 542 -0.01 22.78 -6.19
C MET A 542 0.12 22.49 -7.69
N ALA A 543 1.13 23.06 -8.35
CA ALA A 543 1.38 22.89 -9.78
C ALA A 543 1.58 21.41 -10.17
N TYR A 544 2.28 20.63 -9.35
CA TYR A 544 2.49 19.20 -9.59
C TYR A 544 1.17 18.42 -9.55
N THR A 545 0.34 18.67 -8.53
CA THR A 545 -0.97 18.01 -8.38
C THR A 545 -1.88 18.31 -9.56
N VAL A 546 -1.93 19.58 -9.96
CA VAL A 546 -2.73 20.03 -11.11
C VAL A 546 -2.21 19.41 -12.41
N HIS A 547 -0.89 19.35 -12.61
CA HIS A 547 -0.28 18.76 -13.78
C HIS A 547 -0.63 17.27 -13.92
N LYS A 548 -0.39 16.45 -12.90
CA LYS A 548 -0.70 15.00 -12.93
C LYS A 548 -2.18 14.73 -13.22
N TRP A 549 -3.08 15.46 -12.58
CA TRP A 549 -4.52 15.32 -12.86
C TRP A 549 -4.93 15.80 -14.25
N SER A 550 -4.25 16.81 -14.79
CA SER A 550 -4.42 17.24 -16.18
C SER A 550 -3.99 16.17 -17.19
N GLU A 551 -2.94 15.39 -16.90
CA GLU A 551 -2.48 14.29 -17.77
C GLU A 551 -3.54 13.19 -17.88
N LEU A 552 -4.29 12.97 -16.79
CA LEU A 552 -5.46 12.09 -16.73
C LEU A 552 -6.77 12.80 -17.09
N SER A 553 -6.70 13.99 -17.69
CA SER A 553 -7.84 14.77 -18.19
C SER A 553 -8.94 15.03 -17.15
N TRP A 554 -8.60 15.08 -15.86
CA TRP A 554 -9.55 15.22 -14.76
C TRP A 554 -10.66 14.16 -14.76
N ALA A 555 -10.41 12.99 -15.36
CA ALA A 555 -11.45 12.03 -15.73
C ALA A 555 -12.28 11.56 -14.54
N SER A 556 -11.65 11.31 -13.39
CA SER A 556 -12.35 10.91 -12.16
C SER A 556 -13.34 11.98 -11.69
N HIS A 557 -12.93 13.25 -11.65
CA HIS A 557 -13.81 14.36 -11.27
C HIS A 557 -14.98 14.52 -12.23
N TRP A 558 -14.74 14.39 -13.55
CA TRP A 558 -15.80 14.42 -14.56
C TRP A 558 -16.79 13.27 -14.42
N VAL A 559 -16.31 12.05 -14.16
CA VAL A 559 -17.18 10.89 -13.93
C VAL A 559 -18.02 11.08 -12.67
N THR A 560 -17.44 11.58 -11.58
CA THR A 560 -18.20 11.90 -10.36
C THR A 560 -19.25 12.97 -10.60
N PHE A 561 -18.92 14.02 -11.36
CA PHE A 561 -19.89 15.05 -11.75
C PHE A 561 -21.03 14.48 -12.61
N GLY A 562 -20.70 13.60 -13.56
CA GLY A 562 -21.68 12.87 -14.37
C GLY A 562 -22.59 11.97 -13.52
N CYS A 563 -22.04 11.25 -12.54
CA CYS A 563 -22.82 10.46 -11.57
C CYS A 563 -23.77 11.34 -10.74
N TRP A 564 -23.34 12.55 -10.36
CA TRP A 564 -24.16 13.49 -9.63
C TRP A 564 -25.30 14.06 -10.50
N ILE A 565 -25.02 14.45 -11.75
CA ILE A 565 -26.07 14.86 -12.71
C ILE A 565 -27.06 13.72 -12.91
N PHE A 566 -26.57 12.50 -13.14
CA PHE A 566 -27.44 11.34 -13.31
C PHE A 566 -28.31 11.11 -12.08
N TYR A 567 -27.74 11.21 -10.87
CA TYR A 567 -28.52 11.18 -9.64
C TYR A 567 -29.63 12.24 -9.63
N CYS A 568 -29.35 13.48 -10.03
CA CYS A 568 -30.34 14.56 -10.10
C CYS A 568 -31.42 14.33 -11.16
N LEU A 569 -31.12 13.64 -12.26
CA LEU A 569 -32.10 13.35 -13.32
C LEU A 569 -33.07 12.21 -12.96
N ILE A 570 -32.62 11.24 -12.17
CA ILE A 570 -33.41 10.04 -11.85
C ILE A 570 -34.32 10.17 -10.61
N GLY A 571 -34.46 11.35 -10.03
CA GLY A 571 -35.36 11.54 -8.89
C GLY A 571 -35.79 12.97 -8.74
#